data_AF-A0A0B4HSE8-F1
#
_entry.id   AF-A0A0B4HSE8-F1
#
_cell.length_a   1.000
_cell.length_b   1.000
_cell.length_c   1.000
_cell.angle_alpha   90.00
_cell.angle_beta   90.00
_cell.angle_gamma   90.00
#
_symmetry.space_group_name_H-M   'P 1'
#
loop_
_entity.id
_entity.type
_entity.pdbx_description
1 polymer ?
#
loop_
_entity_poly.entity_id
_entity_poly.type
_entity_poly.pdbx_seq_one_letter_code
_entity_poly.pdbx_strand_id
1 'polypeptide(L)'
;MSASSGESLQIINTVEIGTGSFPQFTKLPPEIRSMIWTQSLCHERFIRVELLLGRSPQDLLDEDRPDYYAQLDAHILQELHARSDYRARLERENSFLVVLRNRHEISKLFRVCSESRQSAMGFYRVKVPCCYKQLGEYPTEGTFYFNPELDFVDIVGLKYLPRFANTLLANDPRHVGLINLGCVWGHATEYYDPLFQPIEGDEHLVRQLLSRLRRVIFGYNGHFGRGVQNRLAQRHGWKPQLHRSRPILASVSKFQRLPQDPRSVEAELAKTFLGAADPRDQMYRWFRLLEHWRIEYPNHRVDYRYMITVNNTRATDRDEALFALREEKEEWNRCREAYMANGVPYEEDDDELASAYGFWLFPINAFGRIPKANNRIRHIGRSYPHSGPSVWKFAKAWDVSKESPELCLQYLPKVPLSEPEDNLTRRLWMSPEHHPSMRDRLPL
;
A
#
# COMPACT_ATOMS: atom_id res chain seq x y z
N MET A 1 -2.65 7.08 -46.65
CA MET A 1 -1.81 8.17 -46.13
C MET A 1 -2.32 8.54 -44.75
N SER A 2 -1.53 8.20 -43.72
CA SER A 2 -1.40 8.86 -42.41
C SER A 2 -2.64 9.53 -41.81
N ALA A 3 -3.41 8.78 -41.02
CA ALA A 3 -4.11 9.36 -39.87
C ALA A 3 -3.18 9.23 -38.66
N SER A 4 -2.61 10.33 -38.22
CA SER A 4 -1.80 10.41 -37.00
C SER A 4 -2.72 10.28 -35.78
N SER A 5 -2.83 9.08 -35.20
CA SER A 5 -3.37 8.90 -33.84
C SER A 5 -2.25 9.13 -32.82
N GLY A 6 -1.79 10.37 -32.72
CA GLY A 6 -0.82 10.81 -31.71
C GLY A 6 -1.54 11.41 -30.50
N GLU A 7 -1.34 10.79 -29.33
CA GLU A 7 -1.61 11.27 -27.97
C GLU A 7 -3.09 11.44 -27.53
N SER A 8 -3.50 11.09 -26.30
CA SER A 8 -2.75 11.10 -25.04
C SER A 8 -3.31 10.05 -24.06
N LEU A 9 -2.44 9.20 -23.49
CA LEU A 9 -2.77 8.54 -22.23
C LEU A 9 -2.89 9.64 -21.17
N GLN A 10 -4.07 9.79 -20.58
CA GLN A 10 -4.34 10.85 -19.62
C GLN A 10 -4.30 10.32 -18.18
N ILE A 11 -3.81 11.17 -17.29
CA ILE A 11 -3.82 10.95 -15.84
C ILE A 11 -4.65 12.08 -15.22
N ILE A 12 -5.72 11.75 -14.48
CA ILE A 12 -6.61 12.74 -13.86
C ILE A 12 -5.94 13.48 -12.68
N ASN A 13 -4.90 12.89 -12.08
CA ASN A 13 -4.13 13.43 -10.95
C ASN A 13 -3.17 14.58 -11.35
N THR A 14 -3.60 15.50 -12.22
CA THR A 14 -2.73 16.61 -12.61
C THR A 14 -2.60 17.61 -11.47
N VAL A 15 -1.42 17.69 -10.85
CA VAL A 15 -1.06 18.92 -10.13
C VAL A 15 -0.71 19.95 -11.18
N GLU A 16 -1.62 20.88 -11.44
CA GLU A 16 -1.18 22.22 -11.81
C GLU A 16 -0.49 22.78 -10.58
N ILE A 17 0.81 22.52 -10.45
CA ILE A 17 1.63 23.26 -9.49
C ILE A 17 1.60 24.69 -10.03
N GLY A 18 0.68 25.49 -9.53
CA GLY A 18 0.73 26.92 -9.73
C GLY A 18 2.10 27.36 -9.25
N THR A 19 2.96 27.77 -10.18
CA THR A 19 4.28 28.35 -9.90
C THR A 19 4.17 29.77 -9.33
N GLY A 20 3.00 30.12 -8.79
CA GLY A 20 2.71 31.41 -8.21
C GLY A 20 3.62 31.65 -7.01
N SER A 21 4.58 32.55 -7.18
CA SER A 21 5.30 33.13 -6.05
C SER A 21 4.35 34.09 -5.34
N PHE A 22 4.20 33.95 -4.02
CA PHE A 22 3.49 34.91 -3.17
C PHE A 22 4.51 35.72 -2.36
N PRO A 23 5.12 36.77 -2.94
CA PRO A 23 6.21 37.51 -2.31
C PRO A 23 5.78 38.27 -1.04
N GLN A 24 4.48 38.45 -0.83
CA GLN A 24 3.93 39.13 0.35
C GLN A 24 3.80 38.19 1.57
N PHE A 25 4.14 36.90 1.45
CA PHE A 25 4.02 35.92 2.54
C PHE A 25 4.68 36.42 3.84
N THR A 26 5.85 37.04 3.73
CA THR A 26 6.61 37.55 4.87
C THR A 26 5.98 38.76 5.55
N LYS A 27 5.03 39.44 4.90
CA LYS A 27 4.31 40.59 5.47
C LYS A 27 3.05 40.18 6.22
N LEU A 28 2.65 38.91 6.15
CA LEU A 28 1.53 38.39 6.93
C LEU A 28 1.92 38.33 8.42
N PRO A 29 0.94 38.54 9.33
CA PRO A 29 1.15 38.31 10.75
C PRO A 29 1.68 36.89 11.02
N PRO A 30 2.56 36.71 12.04
CA PRO A 30 3.14 35.40 12.36
C PRO A 30 2.09 34.28 12.54
N GLU A 31 0.94 34.62 13.12
CA GLU A 31 -0.17 33.69 13.35
C GLU A 31 -0.72 33.16 12.02
N ILE A 32 -0.90 34.04 11.04
CA ILE A 32 -1.41 33.68 9.71
C ILE A 32 -0.39 32.83 8.95
N ARG A 33 0.90 33.19 9.01
CA ARG A 33 1.97 32.38 8.38
C ARG A 33 2.03 30.98 8.99
N SER A 34 1.93 30.86 10.31
CA SER A 34 1.88 29.57 11.01
C SER A 34 0.66 28.73 10.62
N MET A 35 -0.51 29.36 10.47
CA MET A 35 -1.71 28.69 9.95
C MET A 35 -1.49 28.17 8.52
N ILE A 36 -0.88 28.97 7.64
CA ILE A 36 -0.58 28.55 6.27
C ILE A 36 0.40 27.37 6.25
N TRP A 37 1.47 27.42 7.06
CA TRP A 37 2.40 26.31 7.17
C TRP A 37 1.73 25.03 7.66
N THR A 38 0.93 25.12 8.72
CA THR A 38 0.17 23.98 9.24
C THR A 38 -0.79 23.43 8.19
N GLN A 39 -1.53 24.29 7.51
CA GLN A 39 -2.49 23.91 6.48
C GLN A 39 -1.82 23.19 5.31
N SER A 40 -0.61 23.61 4.91
CA SER A 40 0.16 22.95 3.84
C SER A 40 0.69 21.55 4.21
N LEU A 41 0.60 21.18 5.49
CA LEU A 41 0.94 19.85 5.99
C LEU A 41 -0.29 18.94 6.14
N CYS A 42 -1.49 19.50 6.21
CA CYS A 42 -2.75 18.81 6.48
C CYS A 42 -3.23 17.94 5.29
N HIS A 43 -2.47 16.90 4.99
CA HIS A 43 -2.79 15.88 4.01
C HIS A 43 -2.65 14.49 4.63
N GLU A 44 -3.47 13.55 4.18
CA GLU A 44 -3.32 12.16 4.58
C GLU A 44 -2.15 11.53 3.83
N ARG A 45 -1.48 10.60 4.50
CA ARG A 45 -0.40 9.79 3.91
C ARG A 45 -0.66 8.31 4.12
N PHE A 46 -0.44 7.53 3.08
CA PHE A 46 -0.43 6.08 3.13
C PHE A 46 1.02 5.60 3.07
N ILE A 47 1.53 5.08 4.20
CA ILE A 47 2.95 4.84 4.41
C ILE A 47 3.16 3.36 4.62
N ARG A 48 3.92 2.73 3.72
CA ARG A 48 4.36 1.35 3.90
C ARG A 48 5.61 1.31 4.76
N VAL A 49 5.54 0.57 5.86
CA VAL A 49 6.62 0.36 6.82
C VAL A 49 6.92 -1.13 6.89
N GLU A 50 8.17 -1.49 6.70
CA GLU A 50 8.64 -2.87 6.88
C GLU A 50 9.37 -2.99 8.22
N LEU A 51 8.92 -3.92 9.05
CA LEU A 51 9.50 -4.23 10.34
C LEU A 51 10.32 -5.51 10.20
N LEU A 52 11.63 -5.38 10.13
CA LEU A 52 12.54 -6.50 9.88
C LEU A 52 13.25 -6.92 11.16
N LEU A 53 13.35 -8.23 11.41
CA LEU A 53 14.01 -8.79 12.58
C LEU A 53 15.50 -8.43 12.63
N GLY A 54 15.96 -7.81 13.73
CA GLY A 54 17.37 -7.79 14.15
C GLY A 54 18.43 -7.41 13.11
N ARG A 55 18.04 -6.78 12.00
CA ARG A 55 18.94 -6.46 10.89
C ARG A 55 19.72 -5.20 11.21
N SER A 56 21.03 -5.28 10.99
CA SER A 56 21.84 -4.09 10.79
C SER A 56 21.52 -3.48 9.41
N PRO A 57 21.78 -2.17 9.21
CA PRO A 57 21.71 -1.58 7.88
C PRO A 57 22.56 -2.33 6.83
N GLN A 58 23.62 -3.02 7.25
CA GLN A 58 24.46 -3.84 6.38
C GLN A 58 23.72 -5.03 5.78
N ASP A 59 22.81 -5.66 6.55
CA ASP A 59 22.05 -6.83 6.10
C ASP A 59 21.02 -6.47 5.02
N LEU A 60 20.70 -5.18 4.84
CA LEU A 60 19.83 -4.68 3.77
C LEU A 60 20.56 -4.56 2.42
N LEU A 61 21.90 -4.63 2.40
CA LEU A 61 22.68 -4.54 1.17
C LEU A 61 22.68 -5.85 0.38
N ASP A 62 22.68 -6.96 1.11
CA ASP A 62 22.75 -8.27 0.48
C ASP A 62 21.40 -8.69 -0.15
N GLU A 63 20.29 -8.02 0.19
CA GLU A 63 18.94 -8.26 -0.37
C GLU A 63 18.82 -8.09 -1.88
N ASP A 64 19.66 -7.25 -2.49
CA ASP A 64 19.63 -7.00 -3.93
C ASP A 64 20.31 -8.12 -4.74
N ARG A 65 20.86 -9.15 -4.08
CA ARG A 65 21.49 -10.30 -4.75
C ARG A 65 20.46 -11.40 -5.08
N PRO A 66 20.46 -11.94 -6.31
CA PRO A 66 19.52 -12.99 -6.74
C PRO A 66 19.54 -14.27 -5.87
N ASP A 67 20.67 -14.56 -5.23
CA ASP A 67 20.95 -15.72 -4.38
C ASP A 67 20.74 -15.44 -2.88
N TYR A 68 20.37 -14.21 -2.51
CA TYR A 68 20.25 -13.78 -1.11
C TYR A 68 19.26 -14.63 -0.30
N TYR A 69 18.04 -14.83 -0.79
CA TYR A 69 17.03 -15.59 -0.06
C TYR A 69 17.42 -17.07 0.13
N ALA A 70 18.22 -17.64 -0.78
CA ALA A 70 18.73 -19.01 -0.65
C ALA A 70 19.89 -19.13 0.35
N GLN A 71 20.69 -18.08 0.50
CA GLN A 71 21.81 -18.03 1.46
C GLN A 71 21.39 -17.53 2.85
N LEU A 72 20.33 -16.72 2.93
CA LEU A 72 19.87 -16.08 4.18
C LEU A 72 19.33 -17.10 5.17
N ASP A 73 18.51 -18.07 4.73
CA ASP A 73 18.02 -19.13 5.62
C ASP A 73 19.17 -19.97 6.16
N ALA A 74 20.19 -20.27 5.33
CA ALA A 74 21.36 -21.04 5.75
C ALA A 74 22.27 -20.24 6.70
N HIS A 75 22.55 -18.97 6.39
CA HIS A 75 23.47 -18.13 7.18
C HIS A 75 22.85 -17.67 8.50
N ILE A 76 21.57 -17.28 8.51
CA ILE A 76 20.86 -16.93 9.75
C ILE A 76 20.80 -18.15 10.67
N LEU A 77 20.44 -19.34 10.16
CA LEU A 77 20.44 -20.56 10.97
C LEU A 77 21.85 -20.93 11.46
N GLN A 78 22.89 -20.73 10.65
CA GLN A 78 24.28 -21.03 11.01
C GLN A 78 24.87 -20.03 12.02
N GLU A 79 24.60 -18.73 11.90
CA GLU A 79 24.99 -17.71 12.90
C GLU A 79 24.18 -17.85 14.20
N LEU A 80 22.89 -18.18 14.12
CA LEU A 80 22.04 -18.48 15.28
C LEU A 80 22.53 -19.72 16.04
N HIS A 81 23.14 -20.68 15.35
CA HIS A 81 23.79 -21.84 15.98
C HIS A 81 25.22 -21.54 16.49
N ALA A 82 25.96 -20.62 15.88
CA ALA A 82 27.36 -20.35 16.22
C ALA A 82 27.55 -19.37 17.40
N ARG A 83 26.59 -18.48 17.69
CA ARG A 83 26.68 -17.53 18.81
C ARG A 83 25.79 -17.97 19.97
N SER A 84 26.28 -18.90 20.78
CA SER A 84 25.64 -19.42 21.98
C SER A 84 25.64 -18.40 23.13
N ASP A 85 24.90 -17.31 22.98
CA ASP A 85 24.54 -16.46 24.11
C ASP A 85 23.03 -16.21 24.07
N TYR A 86 22.31 -16.99 24.87
CA TYR A 86 20.84 -17.04 24.88
C TYR A 86 20.22 -15.65 25.11
N ARG A 87 20.90 -14.78 25.88
CA ARG A 87 20.47 -13.39 26.11
C ARG A 87 20.61 -12.51 24.86
N ALA A 88 21.76 -12.57 24.18
CA ALA A 88 21.96 -11.84 22.93
C ALA A 88 21.04 -12.34 21.80
N ARG A 89 20.66 -13.63 21.85
CA ARG A 89 19.64 -14.22 20.97
C ARG A 89 18.25 -13.65 21.26
N LEU A 90 17.84 -13.62 22.53
CA LEU A 90 16.56 -13.02 22.93
C LEU A 90 16.48 -11.52 22.59
N GLU A 91 17.54 -10.75 22.82
CA GLU A 91 17.59 -9.32 22.52
C GLU A 91 17.51 -9.03 21.01
N ARG A 92 18.17 -9.86 20.17
CA ARG A 92 18.03 -9.78 18.71
C ARG A 92 16.67 -10.26 18.21
N GLU A 93 16.15 -11.36 18.74
CA GLU A 93 14.79 -11.86 18.46
C GLU A 93 13.70 -10.85 18.86
N ASN A 94 14.02 -9.95 19.80
CA ASN A 94 13.11 -8.94 20.32
C ASN A 94 13.23 -7.55 19.69
N SER A 95 14.24 -7.30 18.84
CA SER A 95 14.45 -6.01 18.19
C SER A 95 14.06 -6.06 16.71
N PHE A 96 13.52 -4.94 16.22
CA PHE A 96 13.15 -4.77 14.82
C PHE A 96 13.74 -3.48 14.26
N LEU A 97 14.05 -3.50 12.97
CA LEU A 97 14.44 -2.34 12.19
C LEU A 97 13.22 -1.80 11.44
N VAL A 98 13.01 -0.48 11.49
CA VAL A 98 11.98 0.21 10.73
C VAL A 98 12.56 0.56 9.36
N VAL A 99 12.06 -0.05 8.29
CA VAL A 99 12.52 0.17 6.92
C VAL A 99 11.42 0.80 6.08
N LEU A 100 11.80 1.84 5.35
CA LEU A 100 10.96 2.59 4.44
C LEU A 100 11.51 2.44 3.01
N ARG A 101 10.83 1.64 2.18
CA ARG A 101 11.27 1.36 0.80
C ARG A 101 10.72 2.32 -0.24
N ASN A 102 9.56 2.89 0.03
CA ASN A 102 9.00 3.87 -0.88
C ASN A 102 9.71 5.22 -0.70
N ARG A 103 9.74 6.04 -1.75
CA ARG A 103 10.17 7.44 -1.66
C ARG A 103 9.17 8.22 -0.81
N HIS A 104 9.38 8.23 0.50
CA HIS A 104 8.60 9.06 1.42
C HIS A 104 9.18 10.47 1.41
N GLU A 105 8.41 11.43 0.92
CA GLU A 105 8.78 12.83 1.00
C GLU A 105 8.83 13.28 2.47
N ILE A 106 10.04 13.42 3.00
CA ILE A 106 10.27 14.30 4.15
C ILE A 106 9.80 15.70 3.71
N SER A 107 8.90 16.30 4.49
CA SER A 107 8.32 17.59 4.11
C SER A 107 9.41 18.63 3.83
N LYS A 108 9.32 19.29 2.66
CA LYS A 108 10.25 20.37 2.30
C LYS A 108 10.26 21.50 3.33
N LEU A 109 9.18 21.67 4.11
CA LEU A 109 9.06 22.66 5.17
C LEU A 109 10.10 22.50 6.30
N PHE A 110 10.73 21.33 6.44
CA PHE A 110 11.88 21.19 7.36
C PHE A 110 13.10 22.00 6.94
N ARG A 111 13.18 22.43 5.67
CA ARG A 111 14.36 23.07 5.08
C ARG A 111 14.14 24.51 4.61
N VAL A 112 12.90 25.01 4.58
CA VAL A 112 12.60 26.36 4.05
C VAL A 112 13.08 27.47 4.98
N CYS A 113 12.52 27.57 6.20
CA CYS A 113 12.94 28.54 7.20
C CYS A 113 12.73 27.98 8.63
N SER A 114 13.09 28.76 9.65
CA SER A 114 12.92 28.37 11.06
C SER A 114 11.45 28.17 11.43
N GLU A 115 10.58 29.08 11.00
CA GLU A 115 9.13 29.04 11.26
C GLU A 115 8.48 27.79 10.62
N SER A 116 8.75 27.53 9.34
CA SER A 116 8.21 26.36 8.64
C SER A 116 8.71 25.05 9.27
N ARG A 117 9.98 25.02 9.71
CA ARG A 117 10.56 23.86 10.39
C ARG A 117 9.89 23.60 11.72
N GLN A 118 9.59 24.64 12.50
CA GLN A 118 8.85 24.50 13.76
C GLN A 118 7.44 23.98 13.54
N SER A 119 6.71 24.51 12.56
CA SER A 119 5.39 23.98 12.18
C SER A 119 5.46 22.52 11.75
N ALA A 120 6.45 22.14 10.92
CA ALA A 120 6.63 20.76 10.48
C ALA A 120 7.02 19.82 11.63
N MET A 121 7.86 20.26 12.56
CA MET A 121 8.24 19.49 13.76
C MET A 121 7.06 19.29 14.71
N GLY A 122 6.21 20.31 14.88
CA GLY A 122 4.99 20.20 15.69
C GLY A 122 3.93 19.31 15.04
N PHE A 123 3.82 19.35 13.71
CA PHE A 123 2.90 18.51 12.95
C PHE A 123 3.32 17.04 12.92
N TYR A 124 4.56 16.74 12.52
CA TYR A 124 5.14 15.40 12.54
C TYR A 124 5.87 15.14 13.87
N ARG A 125 5.10 15.21 14.94
CA ARG A 125 5.63 15.21 16.31
C ARG A 125 6.27 13.88 16.73
N VAL A 126 5.83 12.76 16.15
CA VAL A 126 6.37 11.44 16.48
C VAL A 126 7.57 11.17 15.58
N LYS A 127 8.70 10.81 16.20
CA LYS A 127 9.96 10.55 15.53
C LYS A 127 10.46 9.17 15.92
N VAL A 128 10.80 8.35 14.94
CA VAL A 128 11.35 7.01 15.16
C VAL A 128 12.58 6.83 14.26
N PRO A 129 13.70 6.29 14.75
CA PRO A 129 14.82 5.90 13.88
C PRO A 129 14.37 4.91 12.80
N CYS A 130 14.83 5.10 11.57
CA CYS A 130 14.51 4.21 10.45
C CYS A 130 15.65 4.13 9.43
N CYS A 131 15.56 3.16 8.52
CA CYS A 131 16.39 3.08 7.34
C CYS A 131 15.55 3.32 6.08
N TYR A 132 16.02 4.21 5.20
CA TYR A 132 15.49 4.38 3.85
C TYR A 132 16.25 3.45 2.91
N LYS A 133 15.56 2.57 2.17
CA LYS A 133 16.19 1.61 1.25
C LYS A 133 15.36 1.49 -0.03
N GLN A 134 15.74 2.25 -1.05
CA GLN A 134 15.18 2.09 -2.39
C GLN A 134 15.89 0.94 -3.13
N LEU A 135 15.24 0.41 -4.15
CA LEU A 135 15.80 -0.66 -4.98
C LEU A 135 17.10 -0.19 -5.64
N GLY A 136 18.20 -0.92 -5.42
CA GLY A 136 19.51 -0.60 -5.99
C GLY A 136 20.25 0.57 -5.32
N GLU A 137 19.69 1.19 -4.28
CA GLU A 137 20.37 2.26 -3.51
C GLU A 137 20.92 1.73 -2.18
N TYR A 138 21.97 2.34 -1.65
CA TYR A 138 22.48 2.01 -0.31
C TYR A 138 21.46 2.41 0.77
N PRO A 139 21.22 1.56 1.79
CA PRO A 139 20.34 1.89 2.90
C PRO A 139 20.92 3.09 3.64
N THR A 140 20.08 4.10 3.86
CA THR A 140 20.47 5.34 4.54
C THR A 140 19.73 5.45 5.86
N GLU A 141 20.46 5.64 6.95
CA GLU A 141 19.85 5.93 8.25
C GLU A 141 19.12 7.27 8.23
N GLY A 142 17.99 7.33 8.91
CA GLY A 142 17.21 8.54 9.01
C GLY A 142 16.16 8.48 10.09
N THR A 143 15.19 9.39 9.98
CA THR A 143 14.10 9.51 10.93
C THR A 143 12.77 9.38 10.20
N PHE A 144 11.92 8.50 10.70
CA PHE A 144 10.53 8.40 10.32
C PHE A 144 9.74 9.45 11.09
N TYR A 145 9.19 10.42 10.34
CA TYR A 145 8.36 11.50 10.83
C TYR A 145 6.89 11.11 10.68
N PHE A 146 6.18 10.97 11.80
CA PHE A 146 4.81 10.44 11.85
C PHE A 146 3.83 11.43 12.50
N ASN A 147 2.65 11.54 11.89
CA ASN A 147 1.49 12.24 12.39
C ASN A 147 0.38 11.21 12.68
N PRO A 148 0.12 10.89 13.96
CA PRO A 148 -0.94 9.97 14.37
C PRO A 148 -2.31 10.18 13.75
N GLU A 149 -2.72 11.44 13.57
CA GLU A 149 -4.07 11.79 13.13
C GLU A 149 -4.30 11.59 11.64
N LEU A 150 -3.28 11.75 10.80
CA LEU A 150 -3.43 11.79 9.33
C LEU A 150 -2.69 10.68 8.59
N ASP A 151 -1.68 10.06 9.19
CA ASP A 151 -0.93 9.00 8.55
C ASP A 151 -1.59 7.63 8.78
N PHE A 152 -1.71 6.87 7.71
CA PHE A 152 -2.01 5.43 7.70
C PHE A 152 -0.72 4.66 7.53
N VAL A 153 -0.55 3.60 8.32
CA VAL A 153 0.61 2.71 8.21
C VAL A 153 0.19 1.35 7.66
N ASP A 154 0.74 0.97 6.51
CA ASP A 154 0.71 -0.39 5.96
C ASP A 154 1.95 -1.14 6.44
N ILE A 155 1.77 -2.27 7.12
CA ILE A 155 2.84 -2.95 7.85
C ILE A 155 3.20 -4.26 7.16
N VAL A 156 4.49 -4.40 6.82
CA VAL A 156 5.13 -5.69 6.56
C VAL A 156 5.85 -6.12 7.83
N GLY A 157 5.74 -7.40 8.22
CA GLY A 157 6.29 -7.88 9.49
C GLY A 157 5.33 -7.68 10.66
N LEU A 158 4.08 -8.15 10.53
CA LEU A 158 3.00 -7.99 11.52
C LEU A 158 3.37 -8.48 12.93
N LYS A 159 4.31 -9.43 13.04
CA LYS A 159 4.85 -9.91 14.31
C LYS A 159 5.38 -8.79 15.22
N TYR A 160 5.95 -7.73 14.64
CA TYR A 160 6.53 -6.61 15.41
C TYR A 160 5.58 -5.41 15.54
N LEU A 161 4.39 -5.48 14.93
CA LEU A 161 3.43 -4.38 14.94
C LEU A 161 3.04 -3.92 16.36
N PRO A 162 2.74 -4.80 17.34
CA PRO A 162 2.40 -4.35 18.70
C PRO A 162 3.50 -3.52 19.35
N ARG A 163 4.76 -3.93 19.20
CA ARG A 163 5.92 -3.20 19.72
C ARG A 163 6.16 -1.89 18.99
N PHE A 164 6.06 -1.89 17.66
CA PHE A 164 6.18 -0.67 16.87
C PHE A 164 5.10 0.37 17.24
N ALA A 165 3.86 -0.08 17.42
CA ALA A 165 2.78 0.78 17.89
C ALA A 165 3.06 1.37 19.28
N ASN A 166 3.65 0.58 20.18
CA ASN A 166 4.10 1.07 21.48
C ASN A 166 5.25 2.08 21.36
N THR A 167 6.21 1.88 20.44
CA THR A 167 7.26 2.87 20.15
C THR A 167 6.67 4.19 19.67
N LEU A 168 5.68 4.15 18.78
CA LEU A 168 4.98 5.36 18.32
C LEU A 168 4.24 6.06 19.45
N LEU A 169 3.65 5.30 20.38
CA LEU A 169 2.96 5.85 21.55
C LEU A 169 3.92 6.49 22.55
N ALA A 170 5.04 5.82 22.85
CA ALA A 170 6.06 6.30 23.77
C ALA A 170 6.75 7.58 23.27
N ASN A 171 6.93 7.70 21.96
CA ASN A 171 7.51 8.88 21.32
C ASN A 171 6.48 9.96 20.97
N ASP A 172 5.20 9.76 21.29
CA ASP A 172 4.17 10.77 21.07
C ASP A 172 3.95 11.63 22.33
N PRO A 173 4.35 12.91 22.33
CA PRO A 173 4.13 13.80 23.48
C PRO A 173 2.65 14.05 23.79
N ARG A 174 1.74 13.72 22.85
CA ARG A 174 0.28 13.80 23.06
C ARG A 174 -0.34 12.44 23.40
N HIS A 175 0.47 11.39 23.50
CA HIS A 175 0.04 10.02 23.80
C HIS A 175 -1.12 9.53 22.92
N VAL A 176 -1.14 9.88 21.63
CA VAL A 176 -2.11 9.39 20.63
C VAL A 176 -1.60 8.09 20.00
N GLY A 177 -0.32 8.02 19.62
CA GLY A 177 0.27 6.80 19.05
C GLY A 177 -0.39 6.34 17.74
N LEU A 178 -0.35 5.04 17.43
CA LEU A 178 -0.93 4.52 16.19
C LEU A 178 -2.46 4.38 16.29
N ILE A 179 -3.20 5.11 15.44
CA ILE A 179 -4.67 5.05 15.38
C ILE A 179 -5.24 4.75 13.99
N ASN A 180 -4.43 4.82 12.92
CA ASN A 180 -4.86 4.51 11.56
C ASN A 180 -3.97 3.41 10.95
N LEU A 181 -4.57 2.26 10.62
CA LEU A 181 -3.87 1.09 10.10
C LEU A 181 -4.34 0.77 8.67
N GLY A 182 -3.39 0.44 7.79
CA GLY A 182 -3.64 0.10 6.40
C GLY A 182 -3.26 -1.33 6.04
N CYS A 183 -3.91 -1.87 4.99
CA CYS A 183 -3.64 -3.16 4.35
C CYS A 183 -3.33 -4.33 5.30
N VAL A 184 -4.09 -4.46 6.38
CA VAL A 184 -3.89 -5.53 7.36
C VAL A 184 -3.97 -6.90 6.67
N TRP A 185 -2.91 -7.69 6.82
CA TRP A 185 -2.71 -9.01 6.18
C TRP A 185 -2.59 -9.01 4.66
N GLY A 186 -2.51 -7.85 4.00
CA GLY A 186 -2.17 -7.76 2.57
C GLY A 186 -0.82 -8.39 2.24
N HIS A 187 0.08 -8.46 3.22
CA HIS A 187 1.43 -9.03 3.13
C HIS A 187 1.63 -10.25 4.04
N ALA A 188 0.56 -10.86 4.56
CA ALA A 188 0.68 -12.04 5.41
C ALA A 188 1.14 -13.26 4.60
N THR A 189 2.41 -13.62 4.75
CA THR A 189 3.02 -14.82 4.18
C THR A 189 2.99 -16.01 5.15
N GLU A 190 2.83 -15.74 6.44
CA GLU A 190 2.94 -16.74 7.50
C GLU A 190 1.66 -17.58 7.65
N TYR A 191 1.86 -18.85 8.02
CA TYR A 191 0.77 -19.78 8.33
C TYR A 191 0.06 -19.46 9.65
N TYR A 192 0.71 -18.69 10.51
CA TYR A 192 0.20 -18.22 11.80
C TYR A 192 -0.10 -16.73 11.70
N ASP A 193 -1.12 -16.27 12.42
CA ASP A 193 -1.43 -14.85 12.51
C ASP A 193 -0.76 -14.26 13.76
N PRO A 194 0.28 -13.42 13.60
CA PRO A 194 1.06 -12.91 14.73
C PRO A 194 0.26 -12.01 15.68
N LEU A 195 -0.92 -11.54 15.28
CA LEU A 195 -1.78 -10.77 16.19
C LEU A 195 -2.67 -11.66 17.06
N PHE A 196 -2.96 -12.91 16.65
CA PHE A 196 -3.62 -13.89 17.51
C PHE A 196 -2.64 -14.60 18.44
N GLN A 197 -1.42 -14.81 17.97
CA GLN A 197 -0.34 -15.46 18.73
C GLN A 197 0.88 -14.52 18.73
N PRO A 198 0.84 -13.43 19.50
CA PRO A 198 1.95 -12.50 19.58
C PRO A 198 3.16 -13.13 20.24
N ILE A 199 4.29 -12.42 20.19
CA ILE A 199 5.48 -12.78 20.97
C ILE A 199 5.08 -12.86 22.45
N GLU A 200 5.56 -13.88 23.15
CA GLU A 200 5.29 -14.08 24.57
C GLU A 200 5.58 -12.79 25.37
N GLY A 201 4.59 -12.31 26.12
CA GLY A 201 4.65 -11.07 26.89
C GLY A 201 4.06 -9.83 26.17
N ASP A 202 3.85 -9.88 24.85
CA ASP A 202 3.29 -8.76 24.07
C ASP A 202 1.75 -8.73 24.05
N GLU A 203 1.06 -9.63 24.76
CA GLU A 203 -0.41 -9.72 24.74
C GLU A 203 -1.09 -8.42 25.16
N HIS A 204 -0.47 -7.70 26.10
CA HIS A 204 -0.95 -6.40 26.55
C HIS A 204 -0.76 -5.31 25.47
N LEU A 205 0.33 -5.39 24.69
CA LEU A 205 0.61 -4.48 23.58
C LEU A 205 -0.38 -4.68 22.44
N VAL A 206 -0.77 -5.94 22.15
CA VAL A 206 -1.81 -6.22 21.16
C VAL A 206 -3.13 -5.57 21.57
N ARG A 207 -3.55 -5.77 22.83
CA ARG A 207 -4.78 -5.14 23.35
C ARG A 207 -4.71 -3.60 23.30
N GLN A 208 -3.56 -3.03 23.67
CA GLN A 208 -3.35 -1.59 23.62
C GLN A 208 -3.41 -1.05 22.19
N LEU A 209 -2.78 -1.73 21.23
CA LEU A 209 -2.86 -1.39 19.81
C LEU A 209 -4.32 -1.41 19.33
N LEU A 210 -5.00 -2.55 19.48
CA LEU A 210 -6.33 -2.76 18.92
C LEU A 210 -7.38 -1.81 19.50
N SER A 211 -7.34 -1.54 20.81
CA SER A 211 -8.30 -0.66 21.49
C SER A 211 -8.23 0.81 21.08
N ARG A 212 -7.11 1.25 20.48
CA ARG A 212 -6.87 2.66 20.11
C ARG A 212 -7.23 2.99 18.67
N LEU A 213 -7.34 1.97 17.81
CA LEU A 213 -7.58 2.17 16.39
C LEU A 213 -8.89 2.96 16.16
N ARG A 214 -8.82 3.90 15.23
CA ARG A 214 -9.94 4.70 14.76
C ARG A 214 -10.27 4.43 13.30
N ARG A 215 -9.26 4.08 12.49
CA ARG A 215 -9.44 3.80 11.06
C ARG A 215 -8.64 2.58 10.67
N VAL A 216 -9.27 1.65 9.96
CA VAL A 216 -8.65 0.41 9.49
C VAL A 216 -9.04 0.21 8.03
N ILE A 217 -8.02 0.14 7.19
CA ILE A 217 -8.17 -0.17 5.76
C ILE A 217 -7.73 -1.61 5.57
N PHE A 218 -8.66 -2.47 5.15
CA PHE A 218 -8.36 -3.78 4.58
C PHE A 218 -7.96 -3.61 3.13
N GLY A 219 -7.21 -4.53 2.55
CA GLY A 219 -6.78 -4.31 1.19
C GLY A 219 -6.11 -5.50 0.55
N TYR A 220 -6.31 -5.59 -0.76
CA TYR A 220 -5.61 -6.52 -1.63
C TYR A 220 -4.75 -5.69 -2.60
N ASN A 221 -3.43 -5.87 -2.51
CA ASN A 221 -2.49 -5.26 -3.44
C ASN A 221 -2.38 -6.16 -4.68
N GLY A 222 -3.12 -5.78 -5.72
CA GLY A 222 -3.41 -6.57 -6.93
C GLY A 222 -2.22 -7.29 -7.56
N HIS A 223 -2.17 -8.62 -7.42
CA HIS A 223 -1.41 -9.45 -8.36
C HIS A 223 -2.15 -9.62 -9.70
N PHE A 224 -3.42 -9.22 -9.76
CA PHE A 224 -4.20 -9.17 -10.99
C PHE A 224 -4.21 -7.71 -11.44
N GLY A 225 -3.63 -7.44 -12.62
CA GLY A 225 -3.60 -6.09 -13.20
C GLY A 225 -4.99 -5.54 -13.51
N ARG A 226 -5.06 -4.49 -14.34
CA ARG A 226 -6.36 -3.94 -14.77
C ARG A 226 -7.04 -4.78 -15.85
N GLY A 227 -6.29 -5.66 -16.53
CA GLY A 227 -6.81 -6.55 -17.55
C GLY A 227 -7.58 -7.76 -16.98
N VAL A 228 -8.80 -7.98 -17.47
CA VAL A 228 -9.55 -9.23 -17.32
C VAL A 228 -9.26 -10.09 -18.54
N GLN A 229 -8.44 -11.13 -18.35
CA GLN A 229 -8.03 -12.04 -19.43
C GLN A 229 -9.12 -13.06 -19.79
N ASN A 230 -9.05 -13.64 -20.99
CA ASN A 230 -10.09 -14.51 -21.56
C ASN A 230 -10.56 -15.66 -20.65
N ARG A 231 -9.64 -16.41 -20.03
CA ARG A 231 -10.02 -17.53 -19.13
C ARG A 231 -10.87 -17.05 -17.95
N LEU A 232 -10.49 -15.92 -17.36
CA LEU A 232 -11.22 -15.32 -16.24
C LEU A 232 -12.55 -14.73 -16.71
N ALA A 233 -12.56 -14.07 -17.86
CA ALA A 233 -13.75 -13.50 -18.45
C ALA A 233 -14.81 -14.58 -18.74
N GLN A 234 -14.42 -15.66 -19.42
CA GLN A 234 -15.30 -16.80 -19.75
C GLN A 234 -15.93 -17.43 -18.50
N ARG A 235 -15.13 -17.62 -17.43
CA ARG A 235 -15.61 -18.16 -16.15
C ARG A 235 -16.78 -17.37 -15.56
N HIS A 236 -16.85 -16.07 -15.84
CA HIS A 236 -17.86 -15.17 -15.30
C HIS A 236 -18.86 -14.69 -16.36
N GLY A 237 -18.84 -15.23 -17.57
CA GLY A 237 -19.71 -14.80 -18.67
C GLY A 237 -19.41 -13.38 -19.17
N TRP A 238 -18.18 -12.92 -18.99
CA TRP A 238 -17.71 -11.62 -19.45
C TRP A 238 -16.90 -11.77 -20.74
N LYS A 239 -16.68 -10.65 -21.43
CA LYS A 239 -15.66 -10.53 -22.46
C LYS A 239 -14.34 -10.08 -21.83
N PRO A 240 -13.17 -10.49 -22.39
CA PRO A 240 -11.90 -9.87 -22.04
C PRO A 240 -11.99 -8.34 -22.15
N GLN A 241 -11.45 -7.62 -21.18
CA GLN A 241 -11.55 -6.16 -21.11
C GLN A 241 -10.42 -5.57 -20.26
N LEU A 242 -10.10 -4.29 -20.46
CA LEU A 242 -9.15 -3.53 -19.65
C LEU A 242 -9.91 -2.54 -18.75
N HIS A 243 -9.76 -2.64 -17.43
CA HIS A 243 -10.44 -1.75 -16.48
C HIS A 243 -9.66 -0.46 -16.25
N ARG A 244 -9.81 0.55 -17.13
CA ARG A 244 -9.07 1.82 -17.03
C ARG A 244 -9.49 2.67 -15.84
N SER A 245 -10.71 2.50 -15.35
CA SER A 245 -11.15 3.24 -14.18
C SER A 245 -10.45 2.76 -12.89
N ARG A 246 -9.96 1.51 -12.83
CA ARG A 246 -9.31 1.00 -11.62
C ARG A 246 -8.03 1.79 -11.29
N PRO A 247 -7.93 2.40 -10.08
CA PRO A 247 -6.77 3.22 -9.75
C PRO A 247 -5.48 2.41 -9.58
N ILE A 248 -4.36 3.11 -9.68
CA ILE A 248 -3.00 2.54 -9.68
C ILE A 248 -2.20 3.10 -8.50
N LEU A 249 -1.82 2.27 -7.53
CA LEU A 249 -1.05 2.72 -6.38
C LEU A 249 0.37 3.09 -6.79
N ALA A 250 0.76 4.35 -6.59
CA ALA A 250 2.10 4.88 -6.80
C ALA A 250 2.99 4.72 -5.55
N SER A 251 4.28 5.06 -5.68
CA SER A 251 5.20 5.12 -4.53
C SER A 251 4.93 6.30 -3.60
N VAL A 252 4.26 7.36 -4.09
CA VAL A 252 4.02 8.60 -3.35
C VAL A 252 3.07 8.36 -2.20
N SER A 253 3.43 8.75 -0.99
CA SER A 253 2.60 8.49 0.19
C SER A 253 1.39 9.42 0.33
N LYS A 254 1.49 10.68 -0.11
CA LYS A 254 0.42 11.68 0.07
C LYS A 254 -0.75 11.38 -0.86
N PHE A 255 -1.96 11.52 -0.34
CA PHE A 255 -3.17 11.40 -1.15
C PHE A 255 -4.27 12.38 -0.73
N GLN A 256 -5.18 12.65 -1.64
CA GLN A 256 -6.42 13.42 -1.40
C GLN A 256 -7.62 12.52 -1.62
N ARG A 257 -8.61 12.58 -0.72
CA ARG A 257 -9.87 11.88 -0.92
C ARG A 257 -10.86 12.73 -1.69
N LEU A 258 -11.48 12.12 -2.68
CA LEU A 258 -12.71 12.59 -3.29
C LEU A 258 -13.86 11.71 -2.77
N PRO A 259 -15.01 12.29 -2.39
CA PRO A 259 -16.16 11.52 -1.90
C PRO A 259 -16.66 10.45 -2.89
N GLN A 260 -16.46 10.69 -4.19
CA GLN A 260 -16.83 9.80 -5.28
C GLN A 260 -15.78 9.88 -6.39
N ASP A 261 -15.60 8.80 -7.15
CA ASP A 261 -14.84 8.83 -8.40
C ASP A 261 -15.58 9.70 -9.45
N PRO A 262 -14.96 10.77 -9.99
CA PRO A 262 -15.61 11.63 -10.97
C PRO A 262 -15.72 11.01 -12.37
N ARG A 263 -15.12 9.84 -12.59
CA ARG A 263 -15.16 9.12 -13.88
C ARG A 263 -16.38 8.22 -13.97
N SER A 264 -16.76 7.83 -15.19
CA SER A 264 -17.80 6.82 -15.43
C SER A 264 -17.23 5.43 -15.13
N VAL A 265 -17.49 4.90 -13.93
CA VAL A 265 -16.84 3.67 -13.43
C VAL A 265 -17.81 2.50 -13.20
N GLU A 266 -19.11 2.75 -13.27
CA GLU A 266 -20.19 1.84 -12.84
C GLU A 266 -20.14 0.50 -13.58
N ALA A 267 -19.90 0.53 -14.89
CA ALA A 267 -19.81 -0.66 -15.72
C ALA A 267 -18.64 -1.58 -15.32
N GLU A 268 -17.49 -0.99 -14.95
CA GLU A 268 -16.33 -1.74 -14.46
C GLU A 268 -16.55 -2.24 -13.03
N LEU A 269 -17.21 -1.44 -12.17
CA LEU A 269 -17.53 -1.83 -10.80
C LEU A 269 -18.46 -3.04 -10.73
N ALA A 270 -19.38 -3.18 -11.69
CA ALA A 270 -20.25 -4.35 -11.82
C ALA A 270 -19.48 -5.64 -12.19
N LYS A 271 -18.26 -5.50 -12.74
CA LYS A 271 -17.41 -6.60 -13.21
C LYS A 271 -16.10 -6.70 -12.39
N THR A 272 -16.17 -6.53 -11.07
CA THR A 272 -14.96 -6.47 -10.22
C THR A 272 -14.44 -7.85 -9.86
N PHE A 273 -13.21 -8.17 -10.30
CA PHE A 273 -12.45 -9.32 -9.81
C PHE A 273 -11.30 -8.89 -8.88
N LEU A 274 -11.22 -9.49 -7.69
CA LEU A 274 -10.23 -9.19 -6.63
C LEU A 274 -9.28 -10.36 -6.33
N GLY A 275 -9.16 -11.30 -7.26
CA GLY A 275 -8.30 -12.47 -7.11
C GLY A 275 -8.99 -13.68 -6.50
N ALA A 276 -8.16 -14.62 -6.05
CA ALA A 276 -8.62 -15.91 -5.55
C ALA A 276 -9.32 -15.81 -4.19
N ALA A 277 -8.90 -14.90 -3.31
CA ALA A 277 -9.44 -14.77 -1.96
C ALA A 277 -10.76 -13.99 -1.94
N ASP A 278 -11.66 -14.37 -1.01
CA ASP A 278 -12.85 -13.57 -0.72
C ASP A 278 -12.44 -12.35 0.13
N PRO A 279 -12.72 -11.10 -0.30
CA PRO A 279 -12.34 -9.89 0.44
C PRO A 279 -12.90 -9.84 1.86
N ARG A 280 -14.03 -10.52 2.10
CA ARG A 280 -14.64 -10.60 3.44
C ARG A 280 -13.85 -11.47 4.41
N ASP A 281 -12.93 -12.31 3.92
CA ASP A 281 -12.12 -13.16 4.79
C ASP A 281 -11.22 -12.31 5.70
N GLN A 282 -10.55 -11.29 5.16
CA GLN A 282 -9.75 -10.35 5.97
C GLN A 282 -10.62 -9.70 7.07
N MET A 283 -11.79 -9.20 6.69
CA MET A 283 -12.70 -8.55 7.64
C MET A 283 -13.19 -9.55 8.70
N TYR A 284 -13.52 -10.77 8.31
CA TYR A 284 -13.93 -11.83 9.23
C TYR A 284 -12.83 -12.12 10.26
N ARG A 285 -11.59 -12.33 9.81
CA ARG A 285 -10.43 -12.53 10.69
C ARG A 285 -10.24 -11.37 11.65
N TRP A 286 -10.41 -10.14 11.17
CA TRP A 286 -10.33 -8.94 11.98
C TRP A 286 -11.35 -8.93 13.11
N PHE A 287 -12.62 -9.19 12.81
CA PHE A 287 -13.63 -9.23 13.87
C PHE A 287 -13.41 -10.39 14.84
N ARG A 288 -12.88 -11.54 14.38
CA ARG A 288 -12.47 -12.63 15.27
C ARG A 288 -11.29 -12.24 16.18
N LEU A 289 -10.37 -11.42 15.68
CA LEU A 289 -9.24 -10.92 16.46
C LEU A 289 -9.75 -10.01 17.59
N LEU A 290 -10.66 -9.09 17.27
CA LEU A 290 -11.28 -8.22 18.27
C LEU A 290 -12.06 -9.03 19.33
N GLU A 291 -12.84 -10.04 18.92
CA GLU A 291 -13.54 -10.94 19.84
C GLU A 291 -12.57 -11.71 20.74
N HIS A 292 -11.50 -12.27 20.16
CA HIS A 292 -10.50 -13.05 20.88
C HIS A 292 -9.85 -12.22 21.99
N TRP A 293 -9.47 -10.98 21.67
CA TRP A 293 -8.85 -10.05 22.60
C TRP A 293 -9.85 -9.28 23.48
N ARG A 294 -11.17 -9.49 23.29
CA ARG A 294 -12.27 -8.79 23.96
C ARG A 294 -12.17 -7.27 23.82
N ILE A 295 -11.92 -6.81 22.60
CA ILE A 295 -11.80 -5.39 22.28
C ILE A 295 -13.17 -4.82 21.99
N GLU A 296 -13.51 -3.78 22.72
CA GLU A 296 -14.71 -2.98 22.55
C GLU A 296 -14.32 -1.50 22.39
N TYR A 297 -15.13 -0.75 21.64
CA TYR A 297 -14.91 0.67 21.41
C TYR A 297 -16.07 1.48 22.01
N PRO A 298 -16.10 1.71 23.33
CA PRO A 298 -17.24 2.37 23.99
C PRO A 298 -17.35 3.85 23.63
N ASN A 299 -16.23 4.50 23.29
CA ASN A 299 -16.15 5.95 23.14
C ASN A 299 -16.10 6.44 21.68
N HIS A 300 -16.00 5.53 20.71
CA HIS A 300 -15.93 5.87 19.30
C HIS A 300 -16.28 4.69 18.40
N ARG A 301 -16.60 4.99 17.13
CA ARG A 301 -16.75 3.98 16.09
C ARG A 301 -15.49 3.93 15.25
N VAL A 302 -15.00 2.72 14.96
CA VAL A 302 -13.90 2.51 14.02
C VAL A 302 -14.42 2.59 12.59
N ASP A 303 -13.77 3.40 11.75
CA ASP A 303 -14.04 3.46 10.31
C ASP A 303 -13.29 2.32 9.61
N TYR A 304 -14.06 1.34 9.15
CA TYR A 304 -13.55 0.19 8.41
C TYR A 304 -13.78 0.40 6.92
N ARG A 305 -12.72 0.33 6.12
CA ARG A 305 -12.77 0.46 4.66
C ARG A 305 -12.03 -0.68 3.97
N TYR A 306 -12.33 -0.91 2.70
CA TYR A 306 -11.62 -1.87 1.85
C TYR A 306 -11.01 -1.16 0.66
N MET A 307 -9.70 -1.32 0.49
CA MET A 307 -8.93 -0.72 -0.58
C MET A 307 -8.91 -1.61 -1.82
N ILE A 308 -9.20 -1.01 -2.98
CA ILE A 308 -9.00 -1.64 -4.30
C ILE A 308 -8.04 -0.78 -5.11
N THR A 309 -6.97 -1.39 -5.60
CA THR A 309 -5.97 -0.73 -6.45
C THR A 309 -5.15 -1.77 -7.22
N VAL A 310 -4.51 -1.35 -8.30
CA VAL A 310 -3.44 -2.09 -8.97
C VAL A 310 -2.10 -1.57 -8.47
N ASN A 311 -1.26 -2.47 -7.96
CA ASN A 311 0.01 -2.07 -7.38
C ASN A 311 1.02 -1.73 -8.49
N ASN A 312 1.43 -0.46 -8.56
CA ASN A 312 2.57 -0.01 -9.34
C ASN A 312 3.41 0.97 -8.51
N THR A 313 3.89 0.52 -7.35
CA THR A 313 4.77 1.32 -6.48
C THR A 313 6.12 1.66 -7.12
N ARG A 314 6.38 1.25 -8.37
CA ARG A 314 7.54 1.68 -9.15
C ARG A 314 7.35 3.09 -9.72
N ALA A 315 6.11 3.54 -9.94
CA ALA A 315 5.86 4.88 -10.43
C ALA A 315 6.08 5.91 -9.30
N THR A 316 7.15 6.70 -9.42
CA THR A 316 7.54 7.74 -8.46
C THR A 316 7.24 9.15 -8.95
N ASP A 317 7.19 9.33 -10.26
CA ASP A 317 6.87 10.60 -10.92
C ASP A 317 5.91 10.40 -12.10
N ARG A 318 5.55 11.52 -12.73
CA ARG A 318 4.62 11.56 -13.84
C ARG A 318 5.15 10.84 -15.09
N ASP A 319 6.44 10.90 -15.37
CA ASP A 319 7.02 10.33 -16.58
C ASP A 319 7.06 8.81 -16.50
N GLU A 320 7.46 8.28 -15.34
CA GLU A 320 7.40 6.84 -15.03
C GLU A 320 5.98 6.31 -15.07
N ALA A 321 5.02 7.10 -14.56
CA ALA A 321 3.61 6.74 -14.64
C ALA A 321 3.09 6.66 -16.09
N LEU A 322 3.36 7.67 -16.91
CA LEU A 322 2.98 7.66 -18.32
C LEU A 322 3.67 6.52 -19.09
N PHE A 323 4.92 6.20 -18.75
CA PHE A 323 5.63 5.05 -19.30
C PHE A 323 4.92 3.74 -18.95
N ALA A 324 4.58 3.51 -17.68
CA ALA A 324 3.88 2.30 -17.28
C ALA A 324 2.49 2.15 -17.94
N LEU A 325 1.78 3.27 -18.17
CA LEU A 325 0.52 3.24 -18.92
C LEU A 325 0.71 2.86 -20.39
N ARG A 326 1.81 3.30 -21.02
CA ARG A 326 2.17 2.89 -22.40
C ARG A 326 2.45 1.40 -22.46
N GLU A 327 3.25 0.88 -21.53
CA GLU A 327 3.54 -0.56 -21.46
C GLU A 327 2.28 -1.40 -21.28
N GLU A 328 1.36 -0.98 -20.40
CA GLU A 328 0.08 -1.67 -20.22
C GLU A 328 -0.75 -1.67 -21.50
N LYS A 329 -0.82 -0.52 -22.20
CA LYS A 329 -1.54 -0.40 -23.47
C LYS A 329 -0.96 -1.32 -24.54
N GLU A 330 0.37 -1.37 -24.66
CA GLU A 330 1.04 -2.26 -25.59
C GLU A 330 0.77 -3.74 -25.27
N GLU A 331 0.83 -4.12 -24.00
CA GLU A 331 0.51 -5.49 -23.57
C GLU A 331 -0.97 -5.84 -23.83
N TRP A 332 -1.89 -4.90 -23.59
CA TRP A 332 -3.30 -5.07 -23.91
C TRP A 332 -3.53 -5.24 -25.42
N ASN A 333 -2.86 -4.44 -26.25
CA ASN A 333 -2.94 -4.57 -27.71
C ASN A 333 -2.43 -5.93 -28.20
N ARG A 334 -1.31 -6.43 -27.64
CA ARG A 334 -0.85 -7.80 -27.92
C ARG A 334 -1.90 -8.86 -27.55
N CYS A 335 -2.59 -8.69 -26.42
CA CYS A 335 -3.69 -9.59 -26.04
C CYS A 335 -4.85 -9.51 -27.04
N ARG A 336 -5.24 -8.30 -27.47
CA ARG A 336 -6.33 -8.08 -28.44
C ARG A 336 -6.05 -8.70 -29.79
N GLU A 337 -4.84 -8.55 -30.31
CA GLU A 337 -4.42 -9.20 -31.57
C GLU A 337 -4.57 -10.72 -31.48
N ALA A 338 -4.14 -11.31 -30.36
CA ALA A 338 -4.33 -12.74 -30.11
C ALA A 338 -5.83 -13.10 -30.02
N TYR A 339 -6.67 -12.28 -29.41
CA TYR A 339 -8.12 -12.51 -29.35
C TYR A 339 -8.76 -12.45 -30.73
N MET A 340 -8.41 -11.46 -31.56
CA MET A 340 -8.87 -11.37 -32.95
C MET A 340 -8.47 -12.60 -33.76
N ALA A 341 -7.20 -13.01 -33.68
CA ALA A 341 -6.69 -14.18 -34.40
C ALA A 341 -7.42 -15.48 -34.03
N ASN A 342 -7.91 -15.57 -32.78
CA ASN A 342 -8.64 -16.74 -32.27
C ASN A 342 -10.17 -16.58 -32.31
N GLY A 343 -10.70 -15.50 -32.91
CA GLY A 343 -12.15 -15.25 -32.95
C GLY A 343 -12.80 -15.02 -31.59
N VAL A 344 -12.04 -14.60 -30.58
CA VAL A 344 -12.52 -14.32 -29.22
C VAL A 344 -13.07 -12.89 -29.17
N PRO A 345 -14.36 -12.67 -28.88
CA PRO A 345 -14.91 -11.33 -28.72
C PRO A 345 -14.36 -10.70 -27.43
N TYR A 346 -13.97 -9.42 -27.49
CA TYR A 346 -13.45 -8.64 -26.35
C TYR A 346 -14.20 -7.28 -26.27
N GLU A 347 -14.19 -6.61 -25.12
CA GLU A 347 -14.75 -5.25 -25.00
C GLU A 347 -13.80 -4.21 -25.58
N GLU A 348 -14.35 -3.19 -26.23
CA GLU A 348 -13.55 -2.06 -26.69
C GLU A 348 -12.90 -1.32 -25.52
N ASP A 349 -11.69 -0.84 -25.77
CA ASP A 349 -10.90 -0.11 -24.79
C ASP A 349 -11.28 1.38 -24.82
N ASP A 350 -11.67 1.95 -23.69
CA ASP A 350 -11.98 3.38 -23.58
C ASP A 350 -10.69 4.19 -23.37
N ASP A 351 -9.93 4.34 -24.46
CA ASP A 351 -8.67 5.08 -24.48
C ASP A 351 -8.82 6.56 -24.08
N GLU A 352 -10.03 7.11 -24.07
CA GLU A 352 -10.33 8.47 -23.65
C GLU A 352 -10.47 8.58 -22.12
N LEU A 353 -10.77 7.47 -21.43
CA LEU A 353 -10.89 7.45 -19.99
C LEU A 353 -9.53 7.64 -19.30
N ALA A 354 -9.37 8.79 -18.64
CA ALA A 354 -8.18 9.09 -17.86
C ALA A 354 -7.96 8.09 -16.72
N SER A 355 -6.73 7.59 -16.61
CA SER A 355 -6.28 6.76 -15.49
C SER A 355 -6.10 7.59 -14.23
N ALA A 356 -6.29 6.97 -13.06
CA ALA A 356 -6.04 7.61 -11.77
C ALA A 356 -4.92 6.88 -11.03
N TYR A 357 -3.98 7.64 -10.49
CA TYR A 357 -3.00 7.11 -9.54
C TYR A 357 -3.54 7.24 -8.11
N GLY A 358 -3.44 6.18 -7.32
CA GLY A 358 -4.04 6.06 -6.02
C GLY A 358 -4.86 4.79 -5.85
N PHE A 359 -5.99 4.90 -5.17
CA PHE A 359 -6.80 3.73 -4.77
C PHE A 359 -8.25 4.12 -4.50
N TRP A 360 -9.14 3.15 -4.66
CA TRP A 360 -10.51 3.27 -4.17
C TRP A 360 -10.63 2.81 -2.73
N LEU A 361 -11.47 3.47 -1.95
CA LEU A 361 -11.93 3.00 -0.65
C LEU A 361 -13.43 2.72 -0.69
N PHE A 362 -13.79 1.46 -0.46
CA PHE A 362 -15.17 1.01 -0.33
C PHE A 362 -15.55 0.88 1.15
N PRO A 363 -16.82 1.15 1.48
CA PRO A 363 -17.34 0.68 2.76
C PRO A 363 -17.36 -0.86 2.76
N ILE A 364 -17.08 -1.47 3.91
CA ILE A 364 -16.89 -2.94 3.99
C ILE A 364 -18.15 -3.76 3.63
N ASN A 365 -19.33 -3.15 3.69
CA ASN A 365 -20.61 -3.75 3.31
C ASN A 365 -20.78 -3.92 1.78
N ALA A 366 -19.95 -3.27 0.96
CA ALA A 366 -19.97 -3.42 -0.51
C ALA A 366 -19.79 -4.88 -0.97
N PHE A 367 -19.14 -5.71 -0.15
CA PHE A 367 -18.91 -7.13 -0.42
C PHE A 367 -20.00 -8.02 0.21
N GLY A 368 -21.11 -7.44 0.64
CA GLY A 368 -22.21 -8.13 1.29
C GLY A 368 -21.91 -8.50 2.74
N ARG A 369 -22.78 -9.33 3.32
CA ARG A 369 -22.71 -9.69 4.74
C ARG A 369 -21.45 -10.50 5.05
N ILE A 370 -20.72 -10.06 6.08
CA ILE A 370 -19.64 -10.83 6.70
C ILE A 370 -20.29 -11.94 7.54
N PRO A 371 -19.95 -13.23 7.32
CA PRO A 371 -20.50 -14.34 8.09
C PRO A 371 -20.32 -14.14 9.60
N LYS A 372 -21.33 -14.53 10.38
CA LYS A 372 -21.21 -14.60 11.84
C LYS A 372 -20.17 -15.65 12.22
N ALA A 373 -19.45 -15.40 13.32
CA ALA A 373 -18.50 -16.33 13.91
C ALA A 373 -19.08 -17.75 14.04
N ASN A 374 -18.46 -18.73 13.39
CA ASN A 374 -18.68 -20.14 13.73
C ASN A 374 -17.58 -20.56 14.71
N ASN A 375 -17.95 -21.21 15.81
CA ASN A 375 -17.05 -21.66 16.88
C ASN A 375 -16.05 -22.75 16.43
N ARG A 376 -16.14 -23.23 15.18
CA ARG A 376 -15.30 -24.31 14.65
C ARG A 376 -13.97 -23.88 14.03
N ILE A 377 -13.74 -22.58 13.80
CA ILE A 377 -12.47 -22.11 13.22
C ILE A 377 -11.48 -21.85 14.35
N ARG A 378 -10.62 -22.84 14.63
CA ARG A 378 -9.56 -22.78 15.65
C ARG A 378 -8.21 -22.30 15.11
N HIS A 379 -8.05 -22.23 13.80
CA HIS A 379 -6.84 -21.77 13.12
C HIS A 379 -7.19 -20.67 12.12
N ILE A 380 -6.74 -19.45 12.40
CA ILE A 380 -6.86 -18.30 11.49
C ILE A 380 -5.52 -18.12 10.77
N GLY A 381 -5.06 -19.20 10.13
CA GLY A 381 -3.93 -19.18 9.19
C GLY A 381 -4.42 -18.93 7.77
N ARG A 382 -3.51 -18.81 6.79
CA ARG A 382 -3.87 -18.67 5.36
C ARG A 382 -4.96 -19.69 5.00
N SER A 383 -6.16 -19.23 4.66
CA SER A 383 -7.20 -20.13 4.16
C SER A 383 -6.79 -20.49 2.75
N TYR A 384 -6.32 -21.73 2.56
CA TYR A 384 -6.18 -22.24 1.20
C TYR A 384 -7.55 -22.17 0.51
N PRO A 385 -7.58 -22.10 -0.83
CA PRO A 385 -8.82 -22.18 -1.62
C PRO A 385 -9.72 -23.39 -1.28
N HIS A 386 -9.21 -24.35 -0.52
CA HIS A 386 -9.88 -25.58 -0.14
C HIS A 386 -10.09 -25.78 1.37
N SER A 387 -9.63 -24.85 2.23
CA SER A 387 -9.70 -25.00 3.71
C SER A 387 -10.39 -23.85 4.44
N GLY A 388 -10.89 -22.84 3.73
CA GLY A 388 -11.79 -21.85 4.31
C GLY A 388 -13.12 -22.47 4.75
N PRO A 389 -13.88 -21.85 5.68
CA PRO A 389 -15.26 -22.27 5.92
C PRO A 389 -16.02 -22.33 4.59
N SER A 390 -16.86 -23.35 4.42
CA SER A 390 -17.63 -23.67 3.20
C SER A 390 -18.52 -22.53 2.66
N VAL A 391 -18.55 -21.40 3.37
CA VAL A 391 -19.27 -20.17 3.04
C VAL A 391 -18.46 -19.28 2.07
N TRP A 392 -17.14 -19.43 2.01
CA TRP A 392 -16.30 -18.61 1.14
C TRP A 392 -16.35 -19.07 -0.31
N LYS A 393 -16.55 -18.11 -1.21
CA LYS A 393 -16.52 -18.35 -2.66
C LYS A 393 -15.23 -17.78 -3.21
N PHE A 394 -14.24 -18.65 -3.37
CA PHE A 394 -12.95 -18.29 -3.97
C PHE A 394 -13.09 -17.96 -5.46
N ALA A 395 -12.24 -17.04 -5.94
CA ALA A 395 -12.24 -16.56 -7.32
C ALA A 395 -13.64 -16.12 -7.79
N LYS A 396 -14.33 -15.36 -6.93
CA LYS A 396 -15.66 -14.82 -7.18
C LYS A 396 -15.56 -13.44 -7.83
N ALA A 397 -16.41 -13.22 -8.82
CA ALA A 397 -16.74 -11.89 -9.35
C ALA A 397 -17.66 -11.11 -8.40
N TRP A 398 -17.39 -9.82 -8.27
CA TRP A 398 -18.10 -8.90 -7.40
C TRP A 398 -18.76 -7.80 -8.21
N ASP A 399 -20.04 -7.58 -7.96
CA ASP A 399 -20.72 -6.36 -8.33
C ASP A 399 -20.72 -5.44 -7.11
N VAL A 400 -19.88 -4.40 -7.18
CA VAL A 400 -19.78 -3.36 -6.14
C VAL A 400 -20.33 -2.02 -6.63
N SER A 401 -21.02 -2.00 -7.78
CA SER A 401 -21.55 -0.77 -8.40
C SER A 401 -22.61 -0.05 -7.55
N LYS A 402 -23.23 -0.77 -6.61
CA LYS A 402 -24.25 -0.23 -5.69
C LYS A 402 -23.68 0.70 -4.62
N GLU A 403 -22.37 0.65 -4.39
CA GLU A 403 -21.66 1.46 -3.40
C GLU A 403 -20.58 2.25 -4.14
N SER A 404 -20.79 3.57 -4.29
CA SER A 404 -19.80 4.43 -4.94
C SER A 404 -18.54 4.53 -4.07
N PRO A 405 -17.33 4.22 -4.59
CA PRO A 405 -16.11 4.33 -3.82
C PRO A 405 -15.66 5.78 -3.64
N GLU A 406 -15.00 6.05 -2.52
CA GLU A 406 -14.13 7.22 -2.39
C GLU A 406 -12.90 7.01 -3.29
N LEU A 407 -12.54 8.01 -4.09
CA LEU A 407 -11.30 7.98 -4.87
C LEU A 407 -10.20 8.71 -4.11
N CYS A 408 -9.15 7.99 -3.72
CA CYS A 408 -7.97 8.55 -3.08
C CYS A 408 -6.90 8.82 -4.15
N LEU A 409 -6.70 10.08 -4.52
CA LEU A 409 -5.76 10.51 -5.56
C LEU A 409 -4.36 10.74 -5.00
N GLN A 410 -3.37 10.04 -5.55
CA GLN A 410 -1.95 10.32 -5.34
C GLN A 410 -1.43 11.25 -6.43
N TYR A 411 -0.96 12.42 -6.03
CA TYR A 411 -0.45 13.42 -6.95
C TYR A 411 1.02 13.19 -7.26
N LEU A 412 1.30 12.84 -8.51
CA LEU A 412 2.66 12.53 -8.95
C LEU A 412 3.42 13.83 -9.29
N PRO A 413 4.67 13.98 -8.81
CA PRO A 413 5.49 15.13 -9.13
C PRO A 413 5.90 15.12 -10.61
N LYS A 414 6.13 16.32 -11.18
CA LYS A 414 6.64 16.48 -12.56
C LYS A 414 8.16 16.28 -12.68
N VAL A 415 8.88 16.34 -11.57
CA VAL A 415 10.34 16.17 -11.51
C VAL A 415 10.61 15.08 -10.45
N PRO A 416 11.56 14.16 -10.67
CA PRO A 416 11.95 13.18 -9.66
C PRO A 416 12.22 13.88 -8.32
N LEU A 417 11.77 13.27 -7.22
CA LEU A 417 11.84 13.88 -5.88
C LEU A 417 13.27 14.07 -5.34
N SER A 418 14.28 13.64 -6.10
CA SER A 418 15.71 13.80 -5.85
C SER A 418 16.49 13.62 -7.16
N GLU A 419 17.12 14.67 -7.68
CA GLU A 419 18.28 14.49 -8.57
C GLU A 419 19.51 14.13 -7.72
N PRO A 420 20.37 13.24 -8.23
CA PRO A 420 21.47 13.67 -9.08
C PRO A 420 21.47 13.04 -10.47
N GLU A 421 22.09 13.75 -11.42
CA GLU A 421 22.10 13.56 -12.88
C GLU A 421 22.63 12.21 -13.42
N ASP A 422 23.01 11.23 -12.58
CA ASP A 422 23.53 9.94 -13.06
C ASP A 422 22.45 8.85 -13.03
N ASN A 423 21.74 8.76 -14.15
CA ASN A 423 20.72 7.78 -14.51
C ASN A 423 21.25 6.33 -14.67
N LEU A 424 21.89 5.80 -13.62
CA LEU A 424 22.28 4.38 -13.53
C LEU A 424 21.06 3.48 -13.27
N THR A 425 20.07 3.98 -12.52
CA THR A 425 18.75 3.35 -12.38
C THR A 425 18.12 3.25 -13.76
N ARG A 426 17.85 4.32 -14.51
CA ARG A 426 17.20 4.23 -15.85
C ARG A 426 17.76 3.17 -16.82
N ARG A 427 19.05 2.79 -16.74
CA ARG A 427 19.69 1.73 -17.55
C ARG A 427 19.46 0.30 -17.05
N LEU A 428 19.39 0.05 -15.75
CA LEU A 428 19.05 -1.29 -15.21
C LEU A 428 17.58 -1.67 -15.49
N TRP A 429 16.73 -0.69 -15.77
CA TRP A 429 15.27 -0.82 -15.84
C TRP A 429 14.79 -1.09 -17.27
N MET A 430 15.70 -0.99 -18.25
CA MET A 430 15.46 -1.36 -19.65
C MET A 430 15.90 -2.80 -19.97
N SER A 431 16.32 -3.58 -18.96
CA SER A 431 16.68 -4.98 -19.18
C SER A 431 15.42 -5.86 -19.20
N PRO A 432 15.19 -6.66 -20.27
CA PRO A 432 14.02 -7.54 -20.41
C PRO A 432 13.86 -8.59 -19.30
N GLU A 433 14.89 -8.81 -18.49
CA GLU A 433 14.98 -9.92 -17.53
C GLU A 433 14.23 -9.67 -16.21
N HIS A 434 13.73 -8.45 -15.96
CA HIS A 434 13.02 -8.10 -14.71
C HIS A 434 11.53 -7.77 -14.91
N HIS A 435 10.96 -8.13 -16.06
CA HIS A 435 9.53 -7.99 -16.33
C HIS A 435 8.73 -9.10 -15.63
N PRO A 436 7.82 -8.81 -14.67
CA PRO A 436 6.73 -9.72 -14.40
C PRO A 436 5.78 -9.66 -15.60
N SER A 437 5.93 -10.60 -16.53
CA SER A 437 5.03 -10.74 -17.67
C SER A 437 3.58 -10.94 -17.16
N MET A 438 2.58 -10.43 -17.89
CA MET A 438 1.18 -10.82 -17.65
C MET A 438 0.93 -12.31 -17.96
N ARG A 439 1.91 -13.03 -18.53
CA ARG A 439 1.80 -14.46 -18.87
C ARG A 439 2.08 -15.38 -17.68
N ASP A 440 2.79 -14.93 -16.64
CA ASP A 440 3.31 -15.82 -15.58
C ASP A 440 2.59 -15.71 -14.23
N ARG A 441 1.25 -15.68 -14.21
CA ARG A 441 0.48 -15.65 -12.94
C ARG A 441 -0.61 -16.70 -12.81
N LEU A 442 -0.32 -17.92 -13.25
CA LEU A 442 -0.98 -19.13 -12.73
C LEU A 442 0.01 -20.31 -12.71
N PRO A 443 0.39 -20.84 -11.53
CA PRO A 443 0.41 -22.27 -11.33
C PRO A 443 -0.97 -22.68 -10.79
N LEU A 444 -1.64 -23.58 -11.54
CA LEU A 444 -2.71 -24.51 -11.16
C LEU A 444 -3.79 -24.06 -10.15
#